data_AF-A0A2V8WG44-F1
#
_entry.id   AF-A0A2V8WG44-F1
#
_cell.length_a   1.000
_cell.length_b   1.000
_cell.length_c   1.000
_cell.angle_alpha   90.00
_cell.angle_beta   90.00
_cell.angle_gamma   90.00
#
_symmetry.space_group_name_H-M   'P 1'
#
loop_
_entity.id
_entity.type
_entity.pdbx_description
1 polymer ?
#
loop_
_entity_poly.entity_id
_entity_poly.type
_entity_poly.pdbx_seq_one_letter_code
_entity_poly.pdbx_strand_id
1 'polypeptide(L)'
;MTDQKKTRRQMLEEFVSKKPDDAFSRYGLAMECMNSGDPSAADIHFRALLERNADYIPAYLMYGQLLARESRASEARQILSTGIAAAAKKGDQHARSEMETLLNELS
;
A
#
# COMPACT_ATOMS: atom_id res chain seq x y z
N MET A 1 -9.03 23.48 28.82
CA MET A 1 -9.44 22.41 27.88
C MET A 1 -8.34 22.31 26.84
N THR A 2 -7.55 21.25 26.85
CA THR A 2 -6.51 21.05 25.84
C THR A 2 -7.19 20.55 24.56
N ASP A 3 -7.19 21.39 23.52
CA ASP A 3 -7.47 20.97 22.15
C ASP A 3 -6.42 19.92 21.76
N GLN A 4 -6.72 18.64 21.98
CA GLN A 4 -5.87 17.57 21.48
C GLN A 4 -6.12 17.47 19.98
N LYS A 5 -5.18 18.00 19.20
CA LYS A 5 -5.17 17.88 17.74
C LYS A 5 -5.13 16.40 17.37
N LYS A 6 -6.06 15.98 16.49
CA LYS A 6 -6.11 14.61 15.96
C LYS A 6 -4.77 14.21 15.35
N THR A 7 -4.37 12.96 15.56
CA THR A 7 -3.17 12.41 14.91
C THR A 7 -3.40 12.26 13.41
N ARG A 8 -2.31 12.09 12.65
CA ARG A 8 -2.38 11.86 11.20
C ARG A 8 -3.22 10.61 10.89
N ARG A 9 -3.00 9.53 11.62
CA ARG A 9 -3.78 8.28 11.54
C ARG A 9 -5.27 8.52 11.75
N GLN A 10 -5.66 9.19 12.85
CA GLN A 10 -7.07 9.48 13.15
C GLN A 10 -7.76 10.31 12.07
N MET A 11 -7.06 11.30 11.49
CA MET A 11 -7.61 12.09 10.38
C MET A 11 -7.84 11.24 9.12
N LEU A 12 -6.90 10.34 8.81
CA LEU A 12 -7.00 9.43 7.67
C LEU A 12 -8.10 8.38 7.87
N GLU A 13 -8.25 7.82 9.07
CA GLU A 13 -9.34 6.91 9.44
C GLU A 13 -10.71 7.57 9.22
N GLU A 14 -10.86 8.83 9.62
CA GLU A 14 -12.10 9.59 9.37
C GLU A 14 -12.35 9.83 7.89
N PHE A 15 -11.32 10.14 7.10
CA PHE A 15 -11.48 10.32 5.66
C PHE A 15 -11.87 9.02 4.96
N VAL A 16 -11.23 7.90 5.32
CA VAL A 16 -11.58 6.58 4.80
C VAL A 16 -13.00 6.16 5.21
N SER A 17 -13.43 6.48 6.44
CA SER A 17 -14.79 6.21 6.91
C SER A 17 -15.84 7.00 6.11
N LYS A 18 -15.57 8.28 5.82
CA LYS A 18 -16.47 9.14 5.04
C LYS A 18 -16.45 8.84 3.53
N LYS A 19 -15.30 8.42 3.00
CA LYS A 19 -15.07 8.15 1.58
C LYS A 19 -14.28 6.85 1.42
N PRO A 20 -14.93 5.68 1.55
CA PRO A 20 -14.23 4.39 1.53
C PRO A 20 -13.55 4.08 0.19
N ASP A 21 -14.02 4.68 -0.90
CA ASP A 21 -13.46 4.47 -2.24
C ASP A 21 -12.34 5.48 -2.58
N ASP A 22 -12.04 6.43 -1.70
CA ASP A 22 -10.94 7.37 -1.90
C ASP A 22 -9.59 6.68 -1.75
N ALA A 23 -8.98 6.36 -2.89
CA ALA A 23 -7.71 5.65 -2.99
C ALA A 23 -6.58 6.37 -2.23
N PHE A 24 -6.55 7.70 -2.32
CA PHE A 24 -5.48 8.51 -1.72
C PHE A 24 -5.50 8.47 -0.19
N SER A 25 -6.66 8.68 0.43
CA SER A 25 -6.80 8.60 1.89
C SER A 25 -6.52 7.20 2.41
N ARG A 26 -6.97 6.16 1.69
CA ARG A 26 -6.71 4.77 2.05
C ARG A 26 -5.24 4.39 1.93
N TYR A 27 -4.56 4.83 0.86
CA TYR A 27 -3.11 4.68 0.71
C TYR A 27 -2.35 5.38 1.84
N GLY A 28 -2.72 6.64 2.14
CA GLY A 28 -2.14 7.38 3.24
C GLY A 28 -2.29 6.67 4.58
N LEU A 29 -3.46 6.07 4.84
CA LEU A 29 -3.70 5.29 6.05
C LEU A 29 -2.84 4.02 6.11
N ALA A 30 -2.74 3.29 5.01
CA ALA A 30 -1.89 2.10 4.91
C ALA A 30 -0.42 2.43 5.21
N MET A 31 0.08 3.53 4.63
CA MET A 31 1.44 4.01 4.87
C MET A 31 1.67 4.43 6.33
N GLU A 32 0.70 5.14 6.93
CA GLU A 32 0.78 5.54 8.34
C GLU A 32 0.81 4.31 9.27
N CYS A 33 -0.01 3.29 9.01
CA CYS A 33 0.01 2.02 9.73
C CYS A 33 1.37 1.30 9.57
N MET A 34 1.88 1.21 8.34
CA MET A 34 3.19 0.58 8.07
C MET A 34 4.32 1.30 8.82
N ASN A 35 4.34 2.64 8.78
CA ASN A 35 5.38 3.43 9.42
C ASN A 35 5.28 3.47 10.94
N SER A 36 4.09 3.24 11.50
CA SER A 36 3.86 3.17 12.95
C SER A 36 4.10 1.78 13.55
N GLY A 37 4.55 0.80 12.75
CA GLY A 37 4.80 -0.56 13.22
C GLY A 37 3.52 -1.38 13.43
N ASP A 38 2.45 -1.06 12.71
CA ASP A 38 1.19 -1.80 12.68
C ASP A 38 1.00 -2.47 11.30
N PRO A 39 1.80 -3.52 10.99
CA PRO A 39 1.78 -4.17 9.68
C PRO A 39 0.44 -4.87 9.40
N SER A 40 -0.26 -5.31 10.45
CA SER A 40 -1.58 -5.94 10.33
C SER A 40 -2.64 -4.95 9.83
N ALA A 41 -2.68 -3.73 10.37
CA ALA A 41 -3.58 -2.70 9.85
C ALA A 41 -3.18 -2.23 8.45
N ALA A 42 -1.87 -2.11 8.19
CA ALA A 42 -1.36 -1.73 6.88
C ALA A 42 -1.80 -2.72 5.79
N ASP A 43 -1.69 -4.03 6.05
CA ASP A 43 -2.14 -5.11 5.17
C ASP A 43 -3.63 -4.95 4.79
N ILE A 44 -4.50 -4.76 5.79
CA ILE A 44 -5.94 -4.55 5.58
C ILE A 44 -6.19 -3.37 4.64
N HIS A 45 -5.49 -2.25 4.85
CA HIS A 45 -5.70 -1.05 4.05
C HIS A 45 -5.12 -1.14 2.65
N PHE A 46 -3.94 -1.74 2.46
CA PHE A 46 -3.36 -2.00 1.14
C PHE A 46 -4.21 -2.96 0.33
N ARG A 47 -4.67 -4.06 0.94
CA ARG A 47 -5.54 -5.03 0.29
C ARG A 47 -6.85 -4.38 -0.18
N ALA A 48 -7.53 -3.69 0.72
CA ALA A 48 -8.77 -2.98 0.38
C ALA A 48 -8.57 -1.88 -0.67
N LEU A 49 -7.39 -1.25 -0.72
CA LEU A 49 -7.04 -0.28 -1.74
C LEU A 49 -6.94 -0.93 -3.11
N LEU A 50 -6.18 -2.03 -3.23
CA LEU A 50 -5.95 -2.72 -4.49
C LEU A 50 -7.19 -3.48 -4.99
N GLU A 51 -8.04 -3.98 -4.10
CA GLU A 51 -9.34 -4.59 -4.46
C GLU A 51 -10.27 -3.58 -5.17
N ARG A 52 -10.21 -2.30 -4.78
CA ARG A 52 -11.06 -1.23 -5.34
C ARG A 52 -10.39 -0.43 -6.46
N ASN A 53 -9.07 -0.26 -6.38
CA ASN A 53 -8.27 0.62 -7.22
C ASN A 53 -7.02 -0.12 -7.68
N ALA A 54 -7.21 -1.17 -8.49
CA ALA A 54 -6.13 -1.98 -9.05
C ALA A 54 -5.17 -1.19 -9.97
N ASP A 55 -5.51 0.06 -10.29
CA ASP A 55 -4.72 0.95 -11.11
C ASP A 55 -3.88 1.95 -10.28
N TYR A 56 -3.96 1.87 -8.95
CA TYR A 56 -3.16 2.66 -8.01
C TYR A 56 -1.75 2.05 -7.84
N ILE A 57 -0.92 2.25 -8.87
CA ILE A 57 0.40 1.60 -9.01
C ILE A 57 1.30 1.70 -7.77
N PRO A 58 1.43 2.86 -7.08
CA PRO A 58 2.33 2.96 -5.92
C PRO A 58 2.02 2.00 -4.78
N ALA A 59 0.76 1.56 -4.65
CA ALA A 59 0.36 0.64 -3.59
C ALA A 59 0.97 -0.75 -3.72
N TYR A 60 1.24 -1.22 -4.95
CA TYR A 60 1.82 -2.55 -5.17
C TYR A 60 3.25 -2.63 -4.63
N LEU A 61 4.08 -1.61 -4.88
CA LEU A 61 5.46 -1.58 -4.39
C LEU A 61 5.50 -1.53 -2.86
N MET A 62 4.74 -0.61 -2.25
CA MET A 62 4.72 -0.47 -0.79
C MET A 62 4.14 -1.69 -0.10
N TYR A 63 3.10 -2.30 -0.66
CA TYR A 63 2.53 -3.51 -0.09
C TYR A 63 3.47 -4.72 -0.24
N GLY A 64 4.14 -4.85 -1.39
CA GLY A 64 5.20 -5.85 -1.58
C GLY A 64 6.33 -5.70 -0.54
N GLN A 65 6.77 -4.46 -0.26
CA GLN A 65 7.78 -4.18 0.77
C GLN A 65 7.29 -4.54 2.17
N LEU A 66 6.04 -4.21 2.52
CA LEU A 66 5.44 -4.61 3.79
C LEU A 66 5.48 -6.13 3.94
N LEU A 67 4.96 -6.86 2.95
CA LEU A 67 4.89 -8.33 2.98
C LEU A 67 6.28 -8.97 3.06
N ALA A 68 7.27 -8.43 2.35
CA ALA A 68 8.65 -8.87 2.43
C ALA A 68 9.23 -8.72 3.85
N ARG A 69 9.02 -7.56 4.49
CA ARG A 69 9.48 -7.29 5.86
C ARG A 69 8.82 -8.21 6.89
N GLU A 70 7.55 -8.56 6.67
CA GLU A 70 6.79 -9.51 7.49
C GLU A 70 7.11 -10.98 7.16
N SER A 71 8.18 -11.25 6.40
CA SER A 71 8.58 -12.61 5.98
C SER A 71 7.50 -13.37 5.16
N ARG A 72 6.55 -12.65 4.56
CA ARG A 72 5.48 -13.16 3.69
C ARG A 72 5.89 -13.10 2.22
N ALA A 73 7.06 -13.68 1.90
CA ALA A 73 7.69 -13.57 0.57
C ALA A 73 6.79 -14.08 -0.57
N SER A 74 6.03 -15.16 -0.35
CA SER A 74 5.13 -15.71 -1.38
C SER A 74 4.05 -14.71 -1.78
N GLU A 75 3.44 -14.03 -0.82
CA GLU A 75 2.43 -13.01 -1.06
C GLU A 75 3.04 -11.75 -1.68
N ALA A 76 4.22 -11.34 -1.20
CA ALA A 76 4.96 -10.22 -1.79
C ALA A 76 5.21 -10.43 -3.28
N ARG A 77 5.66 -11.64 -3.67
CA ARG A 77 5.89 -11.99 -5.08
C ARG A 77 4.62 -11.89 -5.93
N GLN A 78 3.47 -12.31 -5.40
CA GLN A 78 2.17 -12.21 -6.09
C GLN A 78 1.73 -10.76 -6.30
N ILE A 79 1.84 -9.95 -5.25
CA ILE A 79 1.48 -8.52 -5.31
C ILE A 79 2.38 -7.77 -6.29
N LEU A 80 3.70 -8.00 -6.23
CA LEU A 80 4.66 -7.35 -7.13
C LEU A 80 4.44 -7.77 -8.59
N SER A 81 4.20 -9.05 -8.85
CA SER A 81 3.90 -9.53 -10.22
C SER A 81 2.65 -8.86 -10.79
N THR A 82 1.61 -8.70 -9.97
CA THR A 82 0.37 -7.99 -10.36
C THR A 82 0.65 -6.51 -10.63
N GLY A 83 1.43 -5.87 -9.76
CA GLY A 83 1.82 -4.46 -9.91
C GLY A 83 2.65 -4.20 -11.15
N ILE A 84 3.61 -5.07 -11.48
CA ILE A 84 4.43 -5.00 -12.70
C ILE A 84 3.55 -5.00 -13.94
N ALA A 85 2.56 -5.90 -14.01
CA ALA A 85 1.61 -5.95 -15.11
C ALA A 85 0.76 -4.66 -15.20
N ALA A 86 0.29 -4.14 -14.05
CA ALA A 86 -0.48 -2.91 -14.01
C ALA A 86 0.35 -1.68 -14.44
N ALA A 87 1.59 -1.57 -13.97
CA ALA A 87 2.52 -0.51 -14.33
C ALA A 87 2.89 -0.55 -15.82
N ALA A 88 3.16 -1.75 -16.35
CA ALA A 88 3.41 -1.94 -17.79
C ALA A 88 2.21 -1.47 -18.64
N LYS A 89 0.98 -1.82 -18.22
CA LYS A 89 -0.25 -1.38 -18.90
C LYS A 89 -0.43 0.14 -18.88
N LYS A 90 -0.03 0.81 -17.79
CA LYS A 90 -0.07 2.29 -17.68
C LYS A 90 1.14 3.00 -18.31
N GLY A 91 2.16 2.26 -18.74
CA GLY A 91 3.41 2.83 -19.24
C GLY A 91 4.31 3.42 -18.14
N ASP A 92 4.07 3.08 -16.87
CA ASP A 92 4.89 3.53 -15.74
C ASP A 92 6.14 2.66 -15.59
N GLN A 93 7.15 2.98 -16.40
CA GLN A 93 8.41 2.21 -16.43
C GLN A 93 9.20 2.34 -15.13
N HIS A 94 9.10 3.47 -14.44
CA HIS A 94 9.81 3.68 -13.19
C HIS A 94 9.26 2.76 -12.09
N ALA A 95 7.94 2.80 -11.85
CA ALA A 95 7.33 1.93 -10.84
C ALA A 95 7.50 0.45 -11.19
N ARG A 96 7.42 0.10 -12.48
CA ARG A 96 7.68 -1.26 -12.96
C ARG A 96 9.09 -1.73 -12.56
N SER A 97 10.12 -0.93 -12.86
CA SER A 97 11.51 -1.27 -12.56
C SER A 97 11.77 -1.43 -11.06
N GLU A 98 11.16 -0.59 -10.23
CA GLU A 98 11.26 -0.70 -8.76
C GLU A 98 10.66 -2.02 -8.26
N MET A 99 9.49 -2.41 -8.80
CA MET A 99 8.84 -3.67 -8.43
C MET A 99 9.60 -4.90 -8.94
N GLU A 100 10.16 -4.86 -10.15
CA GLU A 100 11.01 -5.93 -10.69
C GLU A 100 12.26 -6.12 -9.83
N THR A 101 12.88 -5.02 -9.39
CA THR A 101 14.05 -5.04 -8.50
C THR A 101 13.72 -5.74 -7.18
N LEU A 102 12.66 -5.30 -6.51
CA LEU A 102 12.24 -5.92 -5.25
C LEU A 102 11.83 -7.39 -5.45
N LEU A 103 11.16 -7.72 -6.55
CA LEU A 103 10.80 -9.11 -6.84
C LEU A 103 12.03 -10.00 -6.99
N ASN A 104 13.09 -9.52 -7.63
CA ASN A 104 14.34 -10.24 -7.80
C ASN A 104 15.08 -10.43 -6.46
N GLU A 105 15.02 -9.47 -5.54
CA GLU A 105 15.60 -9.61 -4.19
C GLU A 105 14.91 -10.68 -3.36
N LEU A 106 13.64 -10.99 -3.67
CA LEU A 106 12.87 -12.01 -2.97
C LEU A 106 13.12 -13.42 -3.50
N SER A 107 13.97 -13.62 -4.51
CA SER A 107 14.18 -14.90 -5.24
C SER A 107 14.72 -16.03 -4.39
#